data_AF-A0A5B9QWK6-F1
#
_entry.id   AF-A0A5B9QWK6-F1
#
_cell.length_a   1.000
_cell.length_b   1.000
_cell.length_c   1.000
_cell.angle_alpha   90.00
_cell.angle_beta   90.00
_cell.angle_gamma   90.00
#
_symmetry.space_group_name_H-M   'P 1'
#
loop_
_entity.id
_entity.type
_entity.pdbx_description
1 polymer ?
#
loop_
_entity_poly.entity_id
_entity_poly.type
_entity_poly.pdbx_seq_one_letter_code
_entity_poly.pdbx_strand_id
1 'polypeptide(L)'
;MLMEGFDMAANHRLANAIESEFCIKVLTFENYRPEPLPRYVSVHTFSDASGESISDDVFFAIRDWVFRMGWDLSRQLVFNDTVHAYLYPAVREYVSLAYHVTRTSSLTSILVNGLGPGTKDRCNDNRIDPHGNIYITTTLGCIGDRGRENLGTAHWWREHLATNNRFGDPDWTILGLDFSSYGKMQVHQDIWSASGRVIRTREPLKCSIRILG
;
A
#
# COMPACT_ATOMS: atom_id res chain seq x y z
N MET A 1 6.85 -19.09 -3.10
CA MET A 1 8.02 -18.87 -3.98
C MET A 1 8.95 -17.94 -3.21
N LEU A 2 9.95 -18.51 -2.54
CA LEU A 2 10.96 -17.74 -1.80
C LEU A 2 11.82 -17.02 -2.83
N MET A 3 11.89 -15.69 -2.79
CA MET A 3 12.87 -14.95 -3.59
C MET A 3 14.25 -15.26 -3.01
N GLU A 4 14.91 -16.27 -3.56
CA GLU A 4 16.32 -16.55 -3.28
C GLU A 4 17.17 -15.42 -3.87
N GLY A 5 17.97 -14.78 -2.99
CA GLY A 5 18.95 -13.77 -3.35
C GLY A 5 18.41 -12.35 -3.38
N PHE A 6 18.57 -11.61 -2.27
CA PHE A 6 18.53 -10.16 -2.31
C PHE A 6 19.75 -9.66 -3.11
N ASP A 7 19.54 -9.27 -4.36
CA ASP A 7 20.60 -8.66 -5.18
C ASP A 7 20.74 -7.17 -4.84
N MET A 8 21.64 -6.88 -3.89
CA MET A 8 22.01 -5.49 -3.56
C MET A 8 22.49 -4.71 -4.78
N ALA A 9 23.13 -5.37 -5.76
CA ALA A 9 23.56 -4.70 -6.97
C ALA A 9 22.37 -4.31 -7.86
N ALA A 10 21.27 -5.06 -7.86
CA ALA A 10 20.03 -4.66 -8.54
C ALA A 10 19.44 -3.40 -7.92
N ASN A 11 19.44 -3.28 -6.59
CA ASN A 11 18.96 -2.08 -5.90
C ASN A 11 19.81 -0.86 -6.23
N HIS A 12 21.14 -0.98 -6.20
CA HIS A 12 22.03 0.12 -6.57
C HIS A 12 21.87 0.54 -8.03
N ARG A 13 21.73 -0.41 -8.95
CA ARG A 13 21.44 -0.10 -10.35
C ARG A 13 20.11 0.64 -10.49
N LEU A 14 19.08 0.23 -9.76
CA LEU A 14 17.77 0.88 -9.80
C LEU A 14 17.79 2.27 -9.17
N ALA A 15 18.45 2.45 -8.02
CA ALA A 15 18.64 3.74 -7.37
C ALA A 15 19.36 4.75 -8.29
N ASN A 16 20.46 4.32 -8.92
CA ASN A 16 21.18 5.15 -9.89
C ASN A 16 20.32 5.49 -11.12
N ALA A 17 19.49 4.55 -11.57
CA ALA A 17 18.58 4.79 -12.68
C ALA A 17 17.47 5.79 -12.31
N ILE A 18 16.94 5.72 -11.08
CA ILE A 18 15.98 6.72 -10.55
C ILE A 18 16.62 8.11 -10.51
N GLU A 19 17.83 8.21 -9.95
CA GLU A 19 18.60 9.47 -9.87
C GLU A 19 18.77 10.10 -11.26
N SER A 20 19.20 9.30 -12.24
CA SER A 20 19.40 9.76 -13.62
C SER A 20 18.10 10.14 -14.34
N GLU A 21 17.03 9.36 -14.18
CA GLU A 21 15.77 9.57 -14.90
C GLU A 21 15.02 10.81 -14.39
N PHE A 22 15.05 11.04 -13.07
CA PHE A 22 14.27 12.10 -12.43
C PHE A 22 15.10 13.33 -12.04
N CYS A 23 16.41 13.30 -12.29
CA CYS A 23 17.35 14.37 -11.91
C CYS A 23 17.27 14.70 -10.40
N ILE A 24 17.19 13.66 -9.57
CA ILE A 24 17.12 13.76 -8.10
C ILE A 24 18.34 13.10 -7.46
N LYS A 25 18.62 13.41 -6.21
CA LYS A 25 19.61 12.68 -5.40
C LYS A 25 18.96 11.52 -4.68
N VAL A 26 19.59 10.35 -4.74
CA VAL A 26 19.16 9.16 -4.01
C VAL A 26 20.21 8.75 -2.99
N LEU A 27 19.91 8.91 -1.71
CA LEU A 27 20.74 8.34 -0.64
C LEU A 27 20.22 6.95 -0.29
N THR A 28 21.12 5.96 -0.23
CA THR A 28 20.77 4.57 0.11
C THR A 28 21.29 4.21 1.49
N PHE A 29 20.45 3.57 2.31
CA PHE A 29 20.80 3.14 3.66
C PHE A 29 21.09 1.62 3.68
N GLU A 30 22.30 1.23 3.26
CA GLU A 30 22.66 -0.19 3.08
C GLU A 30 22.49 -1.07 4.33
N ASN A 31 22.67 -0.47 5.51
CA ASN A 31 22.63 -1.17 6.81
C ASN A 31 21.39 -0.84 7.65
N TYR A 32 20.49 0.02 7.16
CA TYR A 32 19.28 0.35 7.89
C TYR A 32 18.14 -0.58 7.47
N ARG A 33 17.58 -1.29 8.45
CA ARG A 33 16.45 -2.20 8.24
C ARG A 33 15.43 -1.96 9.34
N PRO A 34 14.32 -1.27 9.07
CA PRO A 34 13.24 -1.24 10.03
C PRO A 34 12.63 -2.64 10.09
N GLU A 35 12.81 -3.33 11.21
CA GLU A 35 11.98 -4.50 11.51
C GLU A 35 10.52 -4.04 11.60
N PRO A 36 9.55 -4.78 11.05
CA PRO A 36 9.63 -6.17 10.58
C PRO A 36 9.76 -6.35 9.05
N LEU A 37 10.34 -5.40 8.30
CA LEU A 37 10.35 -5.48 6.83
C LEU A 37 11.19 -6.66 6.28
N PRO A 38 10.79 -7.25 5.13
CA PRO A 38 11.55 -8.31 4.48
C PRO A 38 12.97 -7.88 4.09
N ARG A 39 13.89 -8.84 4.06
CA ARG A 39 15.31 -8.60 3.69
C ARG A 39 15.50 -8.07 2.27
N TYR A 40 14.50 -8.20 1.41
CA TYR A 40 14.56 -7.75 0.03
C TYR A 40 14.15 -6.28 -0.17
N VAL A 41 13.81 -5.57 0.91
CA VAL A 41 13.45 -4.15 0.85
C VAL A 41 14.71 -3.31 1.03
N SER A 42 14.97 -2.37 0.13
CA SER A 42 15.98 -1.32 0.31
C SER A 42 15.35 -0.02 0.76
N VAL A 43 16.10 0.74 1.57
CA VAL A 43 15.64 2.01 2.14
C VAL A 43 16.46 3.15 1.55
N HIS A 44 15.77 4.22 1.16
CA HIS A 44 16.36 5.38 0.51
C HIS A 44 15.75 6.68 1.04
N THR A 45 16.40 7.80 0.78
CA THR A 45 15.76 9.13 0.78
C THR A 45 15.95 9.76 -0.57
N PHE A 46 14.93 10.48 -1.03
CA PHE A 46 14.95 11.20 -2.30
C PHE A 46 14.93 12.69 -2.05
N SER A 47 15.85 13.42 -2.66
CA SER A 47 15.91 14.87 -2.58
C SER A 47 16.22 15.51 -3.92
N ASP A 48 15.88 16.77 -4.08
CA ASP A 48 16.23 17.52 -5.29
C ASP A 48 17.71 17.97 -5.29
N ALA A 49 18.09 18.79 -6.28
CA ALA A 49 19.46 19.30 -6.39
C ALA A 49 19.88 20.16 -5.17
N SER A 50 18.93 20.82 -4.51
CA SER A 50 19.16 21.65 -3.31
C SER A 50 19.28 20.82 -2.03
N GLY A 51 18.83 19.57 -2.06
CA GLY A 51 18.80 18.67 -0.90
C GLY A 51 17.47 18.66 -0.16
N GLU A 52 16.45 19.34 -0.68
CA GLU A 52 15.08 19.30 -0.14
C GLU A 52 14.34 18.03 -0.57
N SER A 53 13.37 17.59 0.23
CA SER A 53 12.53 16.43 -0.10
C SER A 53 11.79 16.65 -1.42
N ILE A 54 11.73 15.62 -2.26
CA ILE A 54 10.96 15.68 -3.50
C ILE A 54 9.45 15.90 -3.24
N SER A 55 8.76 16.49 -4.22
CA SER A 55 7.31 16.68 -4.17
C SER A 55 6.53 15.36 -4.33
N ASP A 56 5.25 15.39 -3.98
CA ASP A 56 4.35 14.24 -4.14
C ASP A 56 4.21 13.82 -5.61
N ASP A 57 4.17 14.78 -6.55
CA ASP A 57 4.06 14.50 -7.98
C ASP A 57 5.29 13.78 -8.52
N VAL A 58 6.49 14.21 -8.12
CA VAL A 58 7.74 13.54 -8.48
C VAL A 58 7.78 12.14 -7.86
N PHE A 59 7.38 11.98 -6.61
CA PHE A 59 7.30 10.67 -5.95
C PHE A 59 6.37 9.71 -6.71
N PHE A 60 5.17 10.16 -7.12
CA PHE A 60 4.25 9.32 -7.90
C PHE A 60 4.80 8.98 -9.27
N ALA A 61 5.51 9.91 -9.93
CA ALA A 61 6.15 9.63 -11.21
C ALA A 61 7.24 8.55 -11.08
N ILE A 62 8.08 8.62 -10.04
CA ILE A 62 9.07 7.57 -9.72
C ILE A 62 8.36 6.25 -9.45
N ARG A 63 7.33 6.26 -8.59
CA ARG A 63 6.56 5.07 -8.21
C ARG A 63 5.94 4.37 -9.43
N ASP A 64 5.37 5.12 -10.36
CA ASP A 64 4.81 4.58 -11.61
C ASP A 64 5.90 4.03 -12.54
N TRP A 65 7.07 4.68 -12.57
CA TRP A 65 8.20 4.27 -13.40
C TRP A 65 8.86 2.99 -12.90
N VAL A 66 9.23 2.91 -11.61
CA VAL A 66 9.79 1.68 -11.03
C VAL A 66 8.77 0.54 -11.07
N PHE A 67 7.49 0.88 -11.01
CA PHE A 67 6.42 -0.11 -11.17
C PHE A 67 6.42 -0.79 -12.52
N ARG A 68 6.61 -0.05 -13.62
CA ARG A 68 6.76 -0.67 -14.95
C ARG A 68 7.97 -1.61 -15.03
N MET A 69 9.00 -1.37 -14.22
CA MET A 69 10.21 -2.19 -14.14
C MET A 69 10.08 -3.43 -13.22
N GLY A 70 8.91 -3.67 -12.63
CA GLY A 70 8.70 -4.82 -11.74
C GLY A 70 9.00 -4.55 -10.27
N TRP A 71 9.13 -3.29 -9.88
CA TRP A 71 9.38 -2.85 -8.50
C TRP A 71 8.18 -2.09 -7.93
N ASP A 72 8.18 -1.83 -6.64
CA ASP A 72 7.20 -1.01 -5.97
C ASP A 72 7.92 -0.13 -4.96
N LEU A 73 7.29 0.98 -4.63
CA LEU A 73 7.81 2.05 -3.84
C LEU A 73 6.75 2.49 -2.85
N SER A 74 7.10 2.44 -1.57
CA SER A 74 6.32 2.99 -0.46
C SER A 74 7.14 4.06 0.24
N ARG A 75 6.50 4.94 1.02
CA ARG A 75 7.22 5.92 1.85
C ARG A 75 6.60 6.17 3.22
N GLN A 76 7.45 6.56 4.16
CA GLN A 76 7.09 6.83 5.54
C GLN A 76 7.89 8.04 6.05
N LEU A 77 7.24 8.92 6.79
CA LEU A 77 7.88 9.92 7.61
C LEU A 77 8.62 9.22 8.76
N VAL A 78 9.87 9.57 8.96
CA VAL A 78 10.64 9.15 10.13
C VAL A 78 11.08 10.38 10.91
N PHE A 79 11.94 10.20 11.90
CA PHE A 79 12.39 11.28 12.79
C PHE A 79 12.92 12.50 12.01
N ASN A 80 12.70 13.70 12.54
CA ASN A 80 13.12 14.98 11.95
C ASN A 80 12.62 15.21 10.51
N ASP A 81 11.35 14.92 10.24
CA ASP A 81 10.69 15.14 8.95
C ASP A 81 11.36 14.45 7.75
N THR A 82 12.26 13.50 8.01
CA THR A 82 12.93 12.74 6.97
C THR A 82 11.97 11.73 6.38
N VAL A 83 11.92 11.59 5.05
CA VAL A 83 11.05 10.63 4.38
C VAL A 83 11.87 9.44 3.90
N HIS A 84 11.65 8.27 4.50
CA HIS A 84 12.19 7.03 4.00
C HIS A 84 11.32 6.50 2.86
N ALA A 85 11.96 6.17 1.75
CA ALA A 85 11.39 5.49 0.60
C ALA A 85 11.86 4.03 0.60
N TYR A 86 10.91 3.11 0.52
CA TYR A 86 11.10 1.67 0.59
C TYR A 86 10.88 1.09 -0.79
N LEU A 87 11.95 0.57 -1.38
CA LEU A 87 11.94 0.00 -2.72
C LEU A 87 12.01 -1.52 -2.62
N TYR A 88 11.13 -2.21 -3.35
CA TYR A 88 10.99 -3.66 -3.23
C TYR A 88 10.43 -4.28 -4.52
N PRO A 89 10.67 -5.58 -4.78
CA PRO A 89 10.08 -6.25 -5.93
C PRO A 89 8.55 -6.30 -5.86
N ALA A 90 7.88 -5.94 -6.94
CA ALA A 90 6.43 -5.96 -7.01
C ALA A 90 5.93 -7.40 -7.18
N VAL A 91 5.24 -7.92 -6.15
CA VAL A 91 4.47 -9.16 -6.28
C VAL A 91 3.09 -8.82 -6.80
N ARG A 92 2.80 -9.25 -8.04
CA ARG A 92 1.55 -8.94 -8.74
C ARG A 92 0.64 -10.16 -8.79
N GLU A 93 -0.63 -9.92 -8.50
CA GLU A 93 -1.68 -10.93 -8.58
C GLU A 93 -2.87 -10.33 -9.36
N TYR A 94 -3.70 -11.20 -9.94
CA TYR A 94 -4.95 -10.79 -10.60
C TYR A 94 -6.12 -11.45 -9.90
N VAL A 95 -7.03 -10.65 -9.37
CA VAL A 95 -8.17 -11.12 -8.56
C VAL A 95 -9.48 -10.72 -9.21
N SER A 96 -10.46 -11.63 -9.18
CA SER A 96 -11.84 -11.35 -9.60
C SER A 96 -12.71 -10.87 -8.44
N LEU A 97 -12.34 -11.22 -7.21
CA LEU A 97 -13.05 -10.88 -5.99
C LEU A 97 -12.03 -10.45 -4.93
N ALA A 98 -12.34 -9.40 -4.19
CA ALA A 98 -11.58 -8.99 -3.01
C ALA A 98 -12.51 -8.38 -1.95
N TYR A 99 -11.95 -8.09 -0.79
CA TYR A 99 -12.67 -7.52 0.33
C TYR A 99 -11.99 -6.26 0.83
N HIS A 100 -12.77 -5.20 1.04
CA HIS A 100 -12.31 -3.94 1.61
C HIS A 100 -13.03 -3.68 2.92
N VAL A 101 -12.27 -3.34 3.96
CA VAL A 101 -12.84 -2.99 5.27
C VAL A 101 -12.89 -1.48 5.41
N THR A 102 -14.07 -0.94 5.71
CA THR A 102 -14.29 0.51 5.78
C THR A 102 -15.21 0.87 6.94
N ARG A 103 -15.23 2.15 7.31
CA ARG A 103 -16.19 2.65 8.29
C ARG A 103 -17.58 2.67 7.67
N THR A 104 -18.58 2.27 8.44
CA THR A 104 -19.99 2.27 8.01
C THR A 104 -20.43 3.67 7.56
N SER A 105 -19.92 4.72 8.21
CA SER A 105 -20.13 6.12 7.85
C SER A 105 -19.64 6.50 6.43
N SER A 106 -18.73 5.72 5.84
CA SER A 106 -18.21 5.95 4.48
C SER A 106 -19.05 5.28 3.38
N LEU A 107 -19.99 4.40 3.74
CA LEU A 107 -20.76 3.60 2.78
C LEU A 107 -21.51 4.45 1.76
N THR A 108 -22.24 5.47 2.21
CA THR A 108 -23.02 6.34 1.30
C THR A 108 -22.12 6.97 0.25
N SER A 109 -20.95 7.48 0.65
CA SER A 109 -20.00 8.08 -0.29
C SER A 109 -19.45 7.05 -1.27
N ILE A 110 -19.11 5.84 -0.80
CA ILE A 110 -18.58 4.77 -1.64
C ILE A 110 -19.62 4.29 -2.66
N LEU A 111 -20.89 4.13 -2.25
CA LEU A 111 -21.95 3.69 -3.15
C LEU A 111 -22.28 4.74 -4.22
N VAL A 112 -22.15 6.03 -3.91
CA VAL A 112 -22.43 7.12 -4.86
C VAL A 112 -21.23 7.41 -5.77
N ASN A 113 -20.02 7.46 -5.21
CA ASN A 113 -18.83 7.96 -5.92
C ASN A 113 -17.87 6.84 -6.35
N GLY A 114 -18.07 5.62 -5.88
CA GLY A 114 -17.10 4.52 -6.00
C GLY A 114 -16.10 4.49 -4.85
N LEU A 115 -15.33 3.40 -4.79
CA LEU A 115 -14.28 3.23 -3.80
C LEU A 115 -13.02 3.99 -4.22
N GLY A 116 -12.78 5.14 -3.60
CA GLY A 116 -11.61 5.98 -3.86
C GLY A 116 -10.34 5.49 -3.14
N PRO A 117 -9.14 5.86 -3.65
CA PRO A 117 -7.90 5.66 -2.91
C PRO A 117 -7.89 6.44 -1.60
N GLY A 118 -7.02 6.03 -0.67
CA GLY A 118 -6.74 6.80 0.52
C GLY A 118 -6.29 8.23 0.18
N THR A 119 -6.58 9.19 1.06
CA THR A 119 -6.05 10.55 0.98
C THR A 119 -5.02 10.80 2.07
N LYS A 120 -4.16 11.82 1.91
CA LYS A 120 -3.14 12.20 2.90
C LYS A 120 -3.76 12.50 4.28
N ASP A 121 -4.94 13.11 4.31
CA ASP A 121 -5.69 13.35 5.55
C ASP A 121 -6.17 12.06 6.21
N ARG A 122 -6.23 10.96 5.45
CA ARG A 122 -6.75 9.66 5.85
C ARG A 122 -5.65 8.68 6.32
N CYS A 123 -4.36 9.03 6.25
CA CYS A 123 -3.25 8.22 6.78
C CYS A 123 -3.37 8.00 8.30
N ASN A 124 -3.34 6.75 8.77
CA ASN A 124 -2.94 6.47 10.15
C ASN A 124 -1.41 6.48 10.21
N ASP A 125 -0.86 7.05 11.28
CA ASP A 125 0.58 7.13 11.57
C ASP A 125 1.45 7.65 10.42
N ASN A 126 2.77 7.66 10.63
CA ASN A 126 3.76 8.32 9.79
C ASN A 126 3.82 7.82 8.32
N ARG A 127 2.93 6.94 7.86
CA ARG A 127 2.86 6.47 6.47
C ARG A 127 2.28 7.53 5.54
N ILE A 128 3.06 7.94 4.55
CA ILE A 128 2.65 8.97 3.56
C ILE A 128 2.12 8.32 2.27
N ASP A 129 2.26 7.00 2.12
CA ASP A 129 1.87 6.26 0.91
C ASP A 129 0.41 5.75 0.78
N PRO A 130 -0.59 6.04 1.65
CA PRO A 130 -1.96 5.59 1.33
C PRO A 130 -2.57 6.40 0.18
N HIS A 131 -1.92 7.49 -0.27
CA HIS A 131 -2.36 8.26 -1.42
C HIS A 131 -2.21 7.44 -2.71
N GLY A 132 -3.31 7.24 -3.43
CA GLY A 132 -3.37 6.41 -4.64
C GLY A 132 -3.51 4.90 -4.37
N ASN A 133 -3.65 4.48 -3.11
CA ASN A 133 -3.80 3.08 -2.72
C ASN A 133 -5.21 2.78 -2.21
N ILE A 134 -5.78 1.66 -2.65
CA ILE A 134 -6.95 1.02 -2.03
C ILE A 134 -6.49 -0.29 -1.43
N TYR A 135 -6.57 -0.39 -0.11
CA TYR A 135 -6.19 -1.59 0.63
C TYR A 135 -7.32 -2.61 0.64
N ILE A 136 -7.02 -3.85 0.31
CA ILE A 136 -7.94 -4.97 0.23
C ILE A 136 -7.30 -6.24 0.82
N THR A 137 -8.10 -7.26 1.02
CA THR A 137 -7.65 -8.64 1.26
C THR A 137 -8.40 -9.59 0.33
N THR A 138 -7.80 -10.72 0.00
CA THR A 138 -8.40 -11.74 -0.88
C THR A 138 -9.17 -12.81 -0.12
N THR A 139 -9.14 -12.76 1.22
CA THR A 139 -9.78 -13.77 2.08
C THR A 139 -10.83 -13.10 2.97
N LEU A 140 -12.08 -13.55 2.88
CA LEU A 140 -13.18 -13.04 3.72
C LEU A 140 -12.97 -13.39 5.20
N GLY A 141 -12.65 -14.66 5.48
CA GLY A 141 -12.57 -15.20 6.83
C GLY A 141 -13.94 -15.45 7.44
N CYS A 142 -14.01 -15.42 8.78
CA CYS A 142 -15.25 -15.56 9.54
C CYS A 142 -15.25 -14.70 10.81
N ILE A 143 -16.45 -14.47 11.36
CA ILE A 143 -16.61 -13.73 12.63
C ILE A 143 -15.81 -14.43 13.74
N GLY A 144 -15.09 -13.64 14.53
CA GLY A 144 -14.21 -14.08 15.61
C GLY A 144 -12.77 -14.35 15.17
N ASP A 145 -12.40 -14.08 13.92
CA ASP A 145 -11.05 -14.33 13.40
C ASP A 145 -9.95 -13.57 14.17
N ARG A 146 -10.25 -12.41 14.77
CA ARG A 146 -9.29 -11.72 15.64
C ARG A 146 -8.96 -12.52 16.89
N GLY A 147 -9.95 -13.13 17.52
CA GLY A 147 -9.76 -13.97 18.71
C GLY A 147 -9.10 -15.33 18.41
N ARG A 148 -9.06 -15.73 17.14
CA ARG A 148 -8.47 -17.00 16.66
C ARG A 148 -7.09 -16.83 16.02
N GLU A 149 -6.55 -15.61 16.03
CA GLU A 149 -5.28 -15.29 15.37
C GLU A 149 -5.25 -15.61 13.87
N ASN A 150 -6.43 -15.62 13.21
CA ASN A 150 -6.55 -15.75 11.76
C ASN A 150 -6.23 -14.40 11.09
N LEU A 151 -4.97 -13.99 11.19
CA LEU A 151 -4.50 -12.68 10.74
C LEU A 151 -4.77 -12.48 9.25
N GLY A 152 -5.25 -11.28 8.90
CA GLY A 152 -5.29 -10.84 7.51
C GLY A 152 -6.55 -11.13 6.71
N THR A 153 -7.55 -11.77 7.31
CA THR A 153 -8.88 -11.90 6.71
C THR A 153 -9.67 -10.60 6.83
N ALA A 154 -10.72 -10.42 6.03
CA ALA A 154 -11.56 -9.23 6.09
C ALA A 154 -12.27 -9.11 7.45
N HIS A 155 -12.74 -10.23 8.02
CA HIS A 155 -13.28 -10.25 9.38
C HIS A 155 -12.24 -9.87 10.43
N TRP A 156 -11.01 -10.38 10.33
CA TRP A 156 -9.92 -9.96 11.22
C TRP A 156 -9.68 -8.45 11.14
N TRP A 157 -9.55 -7.90 9.93
CA TRP A 157 -9.32 -6.46 9.72
C TRP A 157 -10.45 -5.61 10.28
N ARG A 158 -11.71 -6.02 10.09
CA ARG A 158 -12.87 -5.34 10.66
C ARG A 158 -12.81 -5.32 12.18
N GLU A 159 -12.59 -6.46 12.82
CA GLU A 159 -12.51 -6.58 14.28
C GLU A 159 -11.29 -5.83 14.84
N HIS A 160 -10.17 -5.84 14.12
CA HIS A 160 -8.96 -5.11 14.50
C HIS A 160 -9.20 -3.61 14.44
N LEU A 161 -9.74 -3.10 13.32
CA LEU A 161 -9.99 -1.68 13.10
C LEU A 161 -11.09 -1.16 14.02
N ALA A 162 -12.12 -1.94 14.34
CA ALA A 162 -13.17 -1.56 15.28
C ALA A 162 -12.63 -1.16 16.67
N THR A 163 -11.47 -1.67 17.11
CA THR A 163 -10.87 -1.26 18.38
C THR A 163 -9.55 -0.49 18.24
N ASN A 164 -8.86 -0.61 17.10
CA ASN A 164 -7.53 -0.02 16.86
C ASN A 164 -7.59 0.96 15.70
N ASN A 165 -8.43 2.00 15.82
CA ASN A 165 -8.50 3.07 14.84
C ASN A 165 -8.41 4.44 15.51
N ARG A 166 -7.80 5.40 14.81
CA ARG A 166 -7.66 6.77 15.29
C ARG A 166 -8.97 7.58 15.31
N PHE A 167 -10.02 7.07 14.66
CA PHE A 167 -11.30 7.77 14.57
C PHE A 167 -12.19 7.51 15.79
N GLY A 168 -11.83 6.55 16.64
CA GLY A 168 -12.69 6.10 17.74
C GLY A 168 -14.01 5.51 17.28
N ASP A 169 -14.12 5.11 16.00
CA ASP A 169 -15.35 4.59 15.39
C ASP A 169 -15.36 3.06 15.51
N PRO A 170 -16.27 2.44 16.28
CA PRO A 170 -16.35 0.99 16.38
C PRO A 170 -17.08 0.36 15.17
N ASP A 171 -17.80 1.15 14.37
CA ASP A 171 -18.73 0.65 13.36
C ASP A 171 -18.05 0.49 12.00
N TRP A 172 -17.39 -0.66 11.83
CA TRP A 172 -16.75 -1.05 10.57
C TRP A 172 -17.52 -2.15 9.86
N THR A 173 -17.47 -2.13 8.54
CA THR A 173 -18.15 -3.07 7.64
C THR A 173 -17.19 -3.59 6.58
N ILE A 174 -17.56 -4.72 5.96
CA ILE A 174 -16.79 -5.35 4.89
C ILE A 174 -17.54 -5.11 3.57
N LEU A 175 -16.82 -4.67 2.57
CA LEU A 175 -17.27 -4.60 1.18
C LEU A 175 -16.67 -5.76 0.41
N GLY A 176 -17.50 -6.61 -0.18
CA GLY A 176 -17.11 -7.50 -1.26
C GLY A 176 -17.04 -6.72 -2.58
N LEU A 177 -15.89 -6.76 -3.23
CA LEU A 177 -15.58 -6.06 -4.47
C LEU A 177 -15.46 -7.08 -5.61
N ASP A 178 -16.40 -7.05 -6.55
CA ASP A 178 -16.40 -7.91 -7.73
C ASP A 178 -15.86 -7.14 -8.94
N PHE A 179 -14.72 -7.63 -9.43
CA PHE A 179 -13.97 -7.05 -10.54
C PHE A 179 -14.21 -7.77 -11.88
N SER A 180 -15.20 -8.66 -11.97
CA SER A 180 -15.53 -9.40 -13.21
C SER A 180 -15.80 -8.48 -14.40
N SER A 181 -16.40 -7.31 -14.18
CA SER A 181 -16.60 -6.28 -15.23
C SER A 181 -15.29 -5.72 -15.80
N TYR A 182 -14.19 -5.83 -15.06
CA TYR A 182 -12.83 -5.47 -15.49
C TYR A 182 -12.05 -6.70 -16.00
N GLY A 183 -12.68 -7.87 -16.10
CA GLY A 183 -12.03 -9.17 -16.32
C GLY A 183 -11.37 -9.70 -15.05
N LYS A 184 -10.33 -8.99 -14.58
CA LYS A 184 -9.68 -9.15 -13.27
C LYS A 184 -9.03 -7.83 -12.87
N MET A 185 -8.92 -7.56 -11.57
CA MET A 185 -8.16 -6.43 -11.05
C MET A 185 -6.73 -6.86 -10.73
N GLN A 186 -5.75 -6.09 -11.20
CA GLN A 186 -4.36 -6.27 -10.78
C GLN A 186 -4.19 -5.71 -9.37
N VAL A 187 -3.57 -6.49 -8.50
CA VAL A 187 -3.31 -6.14 -7.10
C VAL A 187 -1.85 -6.42 -6.75
N HIS A 188 -1.37 -5.76 -5.70
CA HIS A 188 0.00 -5.84 -5.24
C HIS A 188 0.07 -6.24 -3.78
N GLN A 189 1.06 -7.05 -3.42
CA GLN A 189 1.38 -7.30 -2.01
C GLN A 189 1.78 -5.99 -1.33
N ASP A 190 1.09 -5.63 -0.24
CA ASP A 190 1.55 -4.55 0.64
C ASP A 190 2.81 -5.01 1.40
N ILE A 191 3.88 -4.21 1.42
CA ILE A 191 5.08 -4.55 2.20
C ILE A 191 4.87 -4.50 3.70
N TRP A 192 3.89 -3.72 4.14
CA TRP A 192 3.63 -3.52 5.55
C TRP A 192 2.64 -4.53 6.13
N SER A 193 2.11 -5.42 5.29
CA SER A 193 1.05 -6.35 5.67
C SER A 193 1.16 -7.60 4.82
N ALA A 194 1.55 -8.74 5.43
CA ALA A 194 1.69 -10.01 4.72
C ALA A 194 0.41 -10.45 3.97
N SER A 195 -0.75 -10.15 4.54
CA SER A 195 -2.07 -10.44 3.93
C SER A 195 -2.63 -9.29 3.09
N GLY A 196 -2.12 -8.08 3.28
CA GLY A 196 -2.62 -6.89 2.62
C GLY A 196 -2.37 -6.94 1.13
N ARG A 197 -3.38 -6.57 0.36
CA ARG A 197 -3.25 -6.31 -1.07
C ARG A 197 -3.60 -4.85 -1.34
N VAL A 198 -2.97 -4.26 -2.34
CA VAL A 198 -3.18 -2.88 -2.75
C VAL A 198 -3.60 -2.85 -4.20
N ILE A 199 -4.68 -2.13 -4.47
CA ILE A 199 -5.00 -1.67 -5.83
C ILE A 199 -4.46 -0.25 -5.93
N ARG A 200 -3.61 -0.01 -6.93
CA ARG A 200 -3.15 1.34 -7.24
C ARG A 200 -4.08 1.99 -8.23
N THR A 201 -4.61 3.15 -7.88
CA THR A 201 -5.47 3.92 -8.76
C THR A 201 -5.47 5.38 -8.35
N ARG A 202 -5.60 6.27 -9.34
CA ARG A 202 -5.84 7.70 -9.11
C ARG A 202 -7.33 8.03 -9.06
N GLU A 203 -8.16 7.15 -9.59
CA GLU A 203 -9.60 7.33 -9.73
C GLU A 203 -10.39 6.36 -8.84
N PRO A 204 -11.59 6.73 -8.38
CA PRO A 204 -12.48 5.81 -7.69
C PRO A 204 -12.85 4.58 -8.53
N LEU A 205 -12.83 3.41 -7.90
CA LEU A 205 -13.27 2.17 -8.53
C LEU A 205 -14.79 2.08 -8.53
N LYS A 206 -15.36 1.89 -9.71
CA LYS A 206 -16.80 1.64 -9.94
C LYS A 206 -17.05 0.17 -10.24
N CYS A 207 -16.60 -0.69 -9.32
CA CYS A 207 -16.87 -2.12 -9.36
C CYS A 207 -18.22 -2.45 -8.73
N SER A 208 -18.69 -3.68 -8.92
CA SER A 208 -19.89 -4.14 -8.22
C SER A 208 -19.54 -4.37 -6.75
N ILE A 209 -20.30 -3.74 -5.84
CA ILE A 209 -20.05 -3.75 -4.41
C ILE A 209 -21.18 -4.47 -3.68
N ARG A 210 -20.83 -5.41 -2.81
CA ARG A 210 -21.76 -6.07 -1.88
C ARG A 210 -21.34 -5.78 -0.44
N ILE A 211 -22.29 -5.36 0.40
CA ILE A 211 -22.04 -5.18 1.83
C ILE A 211 -22.12 -6.55 2.52
N LEU A 212 -21.07 -6.90 3.26
CA LEU A 212 -20.90 -8.13 4.02
C LEU A 212 -20.81 -7.75 5.51
N GLY A 213 -21.80 -8.20 6.28
CA GLY A 213 -22.09 -7.73 7.64
C GLY A 213 -21.05 -8.08 8.70
#